data_AF-A0A7S3NLL9-F1
#
_entry.id   AF-A0A7S3NLL9-F1
#
_cell.length_a   1.000
_cell.length_b   1.000
_cell.length_c   1.000
_cell.angle_alpha   90.00
_cell.angle_beta   90.00
_cell.angle_gamma   90.00
#
_symmetry.space_group_name_H-M   'P 1'
#
loop_
_entity.id
_entity.type
_entity.pdbx_description
1 polymer ?
#
loop_
_entity_poly.entity_id
_entity_poly.type
_entity_poly.pdbx_seq_one_letter_code
_entity_poly.pdbx_strand_id
1 'polypeptide(L)'
;MACHTLDSIIDWAVKKESIEKVDDDSRINDIDRVWLHEIDEEEEKDDIKEIVESVVDEVILRAAKQIGKRFNIDLQPKFCFGRGESTQAMIHLGVAHYLEFTPVRATWYCPLDDQMQRVPNSKKDIFTSRQLKPATKRKLMRFLQESMDATIQAAENLNERELTSSRALRRPQNKKNTAQNNTFEHISFEQGLCARYNFEKKEAKLIAAAVALAPDENTSWTDGICNVGRHLSALGAFVGCDSALVAPLYGAGELPQAFCRACAVQGGIYALRTQVINLCFDHEKVTAVRFNGNRLVHCTRGCVIRADAIMSKTTMRCYRRIALIQRPPFSENGPLALIVDTTPRVQALLVDYTTYAIPESLPDLCLLHFETFGNDQKACLSALKAARDFFHCRTLWTQAFSYPIHDSFTISPKKNLAVCRRLCPTLDVFPQVQHASELAKLHFDLDLLAAPPQEKIPTIGPPEDEDDHILEDIATKLERSVTTSDNVDNPPSLSTATVVPISSANAKDKEEQYQVKTK
;
A
#
# COMPACT_ATOMS: atom_id res chain seq x y z
N MET A 1 -3.63 -15.95 -24.69
CA MET A 1 -3.99 -17.22 -24.03
C MET A 1 -2.89 -18.22 -24.34
N ALA A 2 -1.94 -18.35 -23.42
CA ALA A 2 -1.09 -19.53 -23.31
C ALA A 2 -1.16 -19.87 -21.83
N CYS A 3 -2.03 -20.83 -21.50
CA CYS A 3 -1.94 -21.47 -20.20
C CYS A 3 -0.60 -22.22 -20.22
N HIS A 4 0.32 -21.89 -19.33
CA HIS A 4 1.48 -22.75 -19.11
C HIS A 4 0.91 -24.06 -18.58
N THR A 5 0.91 -25.10 -19.42
CA THR A 5 0.26 -26.35 -19.08
C THR A 5 0.95 -26.99 -17.88
N LEU A 6 0.23 -27.88 -17.19
CA LEU A 6 0.79 -28.69 -16.10
C LEU A 6 2.14 -29.31 -16.53
N ASP A 7 2.19 -29.77 -17.78
CA ASP A 7 3.38 -30.29 -18.45
C ASP A 7 4.56 -29.34 -18.37
N SER A 8 4.38 -28.02 -18.51
CA SER A 8 5.48 -27.05 -18.49
C SER A 8 6.04 -26.76 -17.09
N ILE A 9 5.22 -26.92 -16.04
CA ILE A 9 5.67 -26.86 -14.64
C ILE A 9 6.38 -28.17 -14.28
N ILE A 10 5.86 -29.31 -14.76
CA ILE A 10 6.49 -30.63 -14.63
C ILE A 10 7.83 -30.66 -15.38
N ASP A 11 7.89 -30.20 -16.64
CA ASP A 11 9.10 -30.09 -17.46
C ASP A 11 10.15 -29.20 -16.76
N TRP A 12 9.73 -28.10 -16.12
CA TRP A 12 10.62 -27.23 -15.36
C TRP A 12 11.16 -27.92 -14.10
N ALA A 13 10.32 -28.66 -13.36
CA ALA A 13 10.75 -29.41 -12.19
C ALA A 13 11.73 -30.54 -12.58
N VAL A 14 11.37 -31.36 -13.57
CA VAL A 14 12.18 -32.48 -14.08
C VAL A 14 13.51 -32.01 -14.67
N LYS A 15 13.51 -30.94 -15.49
CA LYS A 15 14.76 -30.32 -16.02
C LYS A 15 15.66 -29.73 -14.93
N LYS A 16 15.12 -29.43 -13.75
CA LYS A 16 15.87 -28.84 -12.64
C LYS A 16 16.41 -29.90 -11.67
N GLU A 17 15.69 -31.00 -11.46
CA GLU A 17 16.22 -32.20 -10.79
C GLU A 17 17.38 -32.84 -11.59
N SER A 18 17.42 -32.62 -12.90
CA SER A 18 18.56 -33.01 -13.78
C SER A 18 19.92 -32.37 -13.42
N ILE A 19 19.98 -31.38 -12.50
CA ILE A 19 21.21 -30.63 -12.16
C ILE A 19 21.84 -31.06 -10.83
N GLU A 20 21.12 -31.75 -9.94
CA GLU A 20 21.69 -32.39 -8.75
C GLU A 20 21.26 -33.85 -8.70
N LYS A 21 22.18 -34.77 -8.98
CA LYS A 21 21.96 -36.21 -8.81
C LYS A 21 21.63 -36.52 -7.36
N VAL A 22 20.34 -36.70 -7.09
CA VAL A 22 19.84 -37.46 -5.95
C VAL A 22 19.52 -38.86 -6.47
N ASP A 23 20.22 -39.87 -5.96
CA ASP A 23 19.92 -41.28 -6.23
C ASP A 23 18.56 -41.63 -5.59
N ASP A 24 17.45 -41.41 -6.31
CA ASP A 24 16.16 -42.05 -6.03
C ASP A 24 15.28 -42.16 -7.31
N ASP A 25 15.88 -42.74 -8.36
CA ASP A 25 15.33 -42.88 -9.73
C ASP A 25 14.13 -43.87 -9.83
N SER A 26 13.53 -44.23 -8.68
CA SER A 26 12.57 -45.33 -8.54
C SER A 26 11.12 -44.89 -8.28
N ARG A 27 10.82 -43.58 -8.22
CA ARG A 27 9.48 -43.06 -7.88
C ARG A 27 8.87 -42.08 -8.87
N ILE A 28 9.61 -41.69 -9.92
CA ILE A 28 9.13 -40.78 -10.97
C ILE A 28 8.82 -41.54 -12.27
N ASN A 29 9.50 -42.67 -12.51
CA ASN A 29 9.29 -43.53 -13.68
C ASN A 29 7.98 -44.37 -13.60
N ASP A 30 7.33 -44.44 -12.43
CA ASP A 30 6.05 -45.15 -12.22
C ASP A 30 4.82 -44.30 -12.56
N ILE A 31 4.99 -43.06 -13.06
CA ILE A 31 3.91 -42.34 -13.76
C ILE A 31 3.81 -42.92 -15.17
N ASP A 32 3.48 -44.21 -15.20
CA ASP A 32 3.15 -44.92 -16.42
C ASP A 32 1.92 -44.26 -17.06
N ARG A 33 1.79 -44.38 -18.38
CA ARG A 33 0.69 -43.75 -19.11
C ARG A 33 -0.62 -44.48 -18.83
N VAL A 34 -1.25 -44.22 -17.69
CA VAL A 34 -2.57 -44.77 -17.34
C VAL A 34 -3.58 -44.34 -18.40
N TRP A 35 -4.01 -45.30 -19.20
CA TRP A 35 -4.96 -45.08 -20.28
C TRP A 35 -6.35 -44.80 -19.69
N LEU A 36 -6.68 -43.52 -19.53
CA LEU A 36 -8.02 -43.02 -19.15
C LEU A 36 -9.15 -43.42 -20.13
N HIS A 37 -8.84 -44.18 -21.18
CA HIS A 37 -9.76 -44.62 -22.22
C HIS A 37 -10.42 -45.98 -21.96
N GLU A 38 -10.01 -46.76 -20.95
CA GLU A 38 -10.49 -48.13 -20.70
C GLU A 38 -11.07 -48.36 -19.29
N ILE A 39 -11.51 -47.31 -18.60
CA ILE A 39 -12.19 -47.40 -17.29
C ILE A 39 -13.68 -47.10 -17.51
N ASP A 40 -14.58 -48.00 -17.13
CA ASP A 40 -16.03 -47.92 -17.41
C ASP A 40 -16.89 -47.45 -16.22
N GLU A 41 -16.30 -47.20 -15.05
CA GLU A 41 -17.02 -46.69 -13.85
C GLU A 41 -16.58 -45.25 -13.51
N GLU A 42 -17.52 -44.39 -13.10
CA GLU A 42 -17.26 -42.97 -12.82
C GLU A 42 -16.55 -42.76 -11.47
N GLU A 43 -16.83 -43.59 -10.44
CA GLU A 43 -16.17 -43.49 -9.13
C GLU A 43 -14.66 -43.77 -9.20
N GLU A 44 -14.22 -44.83 -9.91
CA GLU A 44 -12.78 -45.12 -10.08
C GLU A 44 -12.01 -43.99 -10.78
N LYS A 45 -12.68 -43.22 -11.67
CA LYS A 45 -12.05 -42.08 -12.34
C LYS A 45 -11.84 -40.89 -11.41
N ASP A 46 -12.78 -40.63 -10.51
CA ASP A 46 -12.64 -39.54 -9.53
C ASP A 46 -11.60 -39.90 -8.45
N ASP A 47 -11.54 -41.16 -7.99
CA ASP A 47 -10.49 -41.63 -7.06
C ASP A 47 -9.08 -41.51 -7.68
N ILE A 48 -8.89 -41.98 -8.92
CA ILE A 48 -7.60 -41.85 -9.64
C ILE A 48 -7.24 -40.38 -9.83
N LYS A 49 -8.22 -39.52 -10.13
CA LYS A 49 -8.01 -38.08 -10.30
C LYS A 49 -7.61 -37.41 -8.98
N GLU A 50 -8.22 -37.74 -7.84
CA GLU A 50 -7.81 -37.20 -6.54
C GLU A 50 -6.35 -37.62 -6.20
N ILE A 51 -5.98 -38.87 -6.49
CA ILE A 51 -4.61 -39.37 -6.31
C ILE A 51 -3.62 -38.58 -7.19
N VAL A 52 -3.91 -38.41 -8.48
CA VAL A 52 -3.06 -37.64 -9.41
C VAL A 52 -2.95 -36.18 -8.97
N GLU A 53 -4.07 -35.56 -8.58
CA GLU A 53 -4.07 -34.18 -8.09
C GLU A 53 -3.24 -34.01 -6.81
N SER A 54 -3.29 -34.98 -5.89
CA SER A 54 -2.48 -35.01 -4.66
C SER A 54 -0.97 -35.12 -4.94
N VAL A 55 -0.56 -36.02 -5.85
CA VAL A 55 0.85 -36.18 -6.26
C VAL A 55 1.37 -34.90 -6.93
N VAL A 56 0.58 -34.29 -7.82
CA VAL A 56 0.92 -33.02 -8.47
C VAL A 56 1.11 -31.89 -7.44
N ASP A 57 0.22 -31.79 -6.45
CA ASP A 57 0.34 -30.77 -5.40
C ASP A 57 1.59 -30.98 -4.53
N GLU A 58 1.98 -32.22 -4.27
CA GLU A 58 3.22 -32.51 -3.55
C GLU A 58 4.46 -32.10 -4.36
N VAL A 59 4.50 -32.39 -5.66
CA VAL A 59 5.59 -32.00 -6.57
C VAL A 59 5.71 -30.48 -6.66
N ILE A 60 4.60 -29.75 -6.86
CA ILE A 60 4.59 -28.28 -6.89
C ILE A 60 5.06 -27.71 -5.54
N LEU A 61 4.63 -28.30 -4.42
CA LEU A 61 5.04 -27.83 -3.09
C LEU A 61 6.53 -28.11 -2.80
N ARG A 62 7.09 -29.25 -3.26
CA ARG A 62 8.54 -29.53 -3.20
C ARG A 62 9.32 -28.51 -4.04
N ALA A 63 8.89 -28.25 -5.28
CA ALA A 63 9.46 -27.25 -6.17
C ALA A 63 9.44 -25.83 -5.56
N ALA A 64 8.30 -25.42 -4.98
CA ALA A 64 8.16 -24.13 -4.29
C ALA A 64 9.09 -24.03 -3.08
N LYS A 65 9.23 -25.10 -2.26
CA LYS A 65 10.16 -25.15 -1.13
C LYS A 65 11.62 -24.97 -1.56
N GLN A 66 12.06 -25.60 -2.65
CA GLN A 66 13.43 -25.43 -3.18
C GLN A 66 13.78 -23.97 -3.49
N ILE A 67 12.81 -23.18 -3.97
CA ILE A 67 12.99 -21.75 -4.26
C ILE A 67 12.43 -20.84 -3.16
N GLY A 68 12.17 -21.36 -1.95
CA GLY A 68 11.49 -20.68 -0.85
C GLY A 68 12.07 -19.32 -0.47
N LYS A 69 13.39 -19.11 -0.67
CA LYS A 69 14.08 -17.81 -0.45
C LYS A 69 13.60 -16.66 -1.36
N ARG A 70 12.84 -16.96 -2.42
CA ARG A 70 12.28 -15.98 -3.37
C ARG A 70 10.82 -15.60 -3.06
N PHE A 71 10.22 -16.18 -2.02
CA PHE A 71 8.88 -15.80 -1.57
C PHE A 71 8.98 -14.70 -0.51
N ASN A 72 8.14 -13.68 -0.63
CA ASN A 72 7.97 -12.64 0.38
C ASN A 72 6.56 -12.72 0.95
N ILE A 73 6.42 -13.41 2.10
CA ILE A 73 5.12 -13.72 2.71
C ILE A 73 4.85 -12.74 3.86
N ASP A 74 4.00 -11.74 3.62
CA ASP A 74 3.63 -10.77 4.64
C ASP A 74 2.85 -11.39 5.82
N LEU A 75 3.34 -11.14 7.03
CA LEU A 75 2.59 -11.42 8.27
C LEU A 75 1.45 -10.41 8.49
N GLN A 76 1.58 -9.20 7.93
CA GLN A 76 0.57 -8.14 7.97
C GLN A 76 0.60 -7.36 6.64
N PRO A 77 0.05 -7.93 5.55
CA PRO A 77 -0.10 -7.21 4.29
C PRO A 77 -0.96 -5.96 4.49
N LYS A 78 -0.51 -4.85 3.89
CA LYS A 78 -1.25 -3.58 3.83
C LYS A 78 -1.00 -2.88 2.49
N PHE A 79 -2.01 -2.16 2.05
CA PHE A 79 -1.92 -1.24 0.92
C PHE A 79 -1.59 0.18 1.37
N CYS A 80 -1.23 1.02 0.40
CA CYS A 80 -1.25 2.48 0.55
C CYS A 80 -2.32 3.06 -0.38
N PHE A 81 -2.95 4.17 0.02
CA PHE A 81 -3.70 4.98 -0.95
C PHE A 81 -2.73 5.64 -1.92
N GLY A 82 -3.02 5.58 -3.23
CA GLY A 82 -2.12 6.10 -4.26
C GLY A 82 -1.87 7.61 -4.17
N ARG A 83 -2.79 8.36 -3.54
CA ARG A 83 -2.59 9.72 -3.04
C ARG A 83 -3.28 9.83 -1.68
N GLY A 84 -2.63 10.43 -0.71
CA GLY A 84 -3.15 10.57 0.66
C GLY A 84 -2.03 10.83 1.65
N GLU A 85 -2.38 11.03 2.91
CA GLU A 85 -1.47 11.46 3.97
C GLU A 85 -0.29 10.50 4.16
N SER A 86 -0.51 9.18 4.10
CA SER A 86 0.54 8.16 4.21
C SER A 86 1.60 8.28 3.11
N THR A 87 1.14 8.43 1.87
CA THR A 87 2.00 8.53 0.69
C THR A 87 2.73 9.88 0.67
N GLN A 88 2.05 10.95 1.09
CA GLN A 88 2.66 12.26 1.24
C GLN A 88 3.76 12.27 2.32
N ALA A 89 3.53 11.61 3.46
CA ALA A 89 4.55 11.43 4.50
C ALA A 89 5.75 10.63 3.99
N MET A 90 5.54 9.54 3.26
CA MET A 90 6.64 8.76 2.66
C MET A 90 7.48 9.58 1.67
N ILE A 91 6.85 10.47 0.88
CA ILE A 91 7.55 11.38 -0.03
C ILE A 91 8.37 12.41 0.75
N HIS A 92 7.74 13.16 1.66
CA HIS A 92 8.42 14.24 2.40
C HIS A 92 9.54 13.75 3.34
N LEU A 93 9.42 12.54 3.88
CA LEU A 93 10.45 11.93 4.73
C LEU A 93 11.57 11.25 3.90
N GLY A 94 11.55 11.36 2.56
CA GLY A 94 12.54 10.74 1.66
C GLY A 94 12.49 9.21 1.61
N VAL A 95 11.45 8.60 2.19
CA VAL A 95 11.29 7.13 2.33
C VAL A 95 10.85 6.50 1.00
N ALA A 96 10.09 7.24 0.19
CA ALA A 96 9.60 6.79 -1.11
C ALA A 96 10.73 6.38 -2.09
N HIS A 97 11.95 6.89 -1.93
CA HIS A 97 13.10 6.49 -2.75
C HIS A 97 13.60 5.05 -2.53
N TYR A 98 13.09 4.37 -1.49
CA TYR A 98 13.45 2.98 -1.17
C TYR A 98 12.29 1.99 -1.41
N LEU A 99 11.21 2.44 -2.06
CA LEU A 99 9.97 1.69 -2.20
C LEU A 99 9.47 1.77 -3.63
N GLU A 100 9.15 0.61 -4.19
CA GLU A 100 8.43 0.50 -5.46
C GLU A 100 7.01 -0.01 -5.20
N PHE A 101 6.06 0.42 -6.02
CA PHE A 101 4.64 0.13 -5.82
C PHE A 101 4.00 -0.34 -7.13
N THR A 102 3.10 -1.32 -7.02
CA THR A 102 2.23 -1.76 -8.12
C THR A 102 0.76 -1.46 -7.79
N PRO A 103 -0.04 -0.93 -8.75
CA PRO A 103 -1.46 -0.68 -8.52
C PRO A 103 -2.28 -1.95 -8.26
N VAL A 104 -3.15 -1.90 -7.25
CA VAL A 104 -4.13 -2.95 -6.97
C VAL A 104 -5.13 -2.97 -8.13
N ARG A 105 -5.32 -4.12 -8.80
CA ARG A 105 -6.10 -4.18 -10.05
C ARG A 105 -7.60 -3.99 -9.84
N ALA A 106 -8.12 -4.53 -8.75
CA ALA A 106 -9.51 -4.33 -8.35
C ALA A 106 -9.69 -4.53 -6.85
N THR A 107 -10.72 -3.87 -6.31
CA THR A 107 -11.36 -4.25 -5.05
C THR A 107 -12.63 -5.03 -5.38
N TRP A 108 -12.86 -6.16 -4.71
CA TRP A 108 -14.06 -6.97 -4.85
C TRP A 108 -14.81 -7.08 -3.53
N TYR A 109 -16.13 -6.93 -3.59
CA TYR A 109 -17.05 -7.22 -2.48
C TYR A 109 -17.62 -8.63 -2.66
N CYS A 110 -17.50 -9.45 -1.63
CA CYS A 110 -17.73 -10.90 -1.65
C CYS A 110 -18.81 -11.26 -0.62
N PRO A 111 -20.10 -11.04 -0.93
CA PRO A 111 -21.20 -11.45 -0.07
C PRO A 111 -21.33 -12.98 -0.05
N LEU A 112 -21.43 -13.62 1.12
CA LEU A 112 -21.48 -15.10 1.20
C LEU A 112 -22.68 -15.71 0.46
N ASP A 113 -23.83 -15.04 0.50
CA ASP A 113 -25.11 -15.53 -0.05
C ASP A 113 -25.41 -15.02 -1.48
N ASP A 114 -24.44 -14.40 -2.17
CA ASP A 114 -24.68 -13.68 -3.42
C ASP A 114 -23.39 -13.66 -4.28
N GLN A 115 -23.46 -13.21 -5.53
CA GLN A 115 -22.31 -13.21 -6.43
C GLN A 115 -21.29 -12.10 -6.09
N MET A 116 -20.00 -12.39 -6.31
CA MET A 116 -18.92 -11.44 -6.09
C MET A 116 -19.05 -10.20 -7.00
N GLN A 117 -18.81 -9.01 -6.46
CA GLN A 117 -19.05 -7.73 -7.12
C GLN A 117 -17.78 -6.88 -7.20
N ARG A 118 -17.38 -6.45 -8.41
CA ARG A 118 -16.22 -5.58 -8.60
C ARG A 118 -16.60 -4.17 -8.19
N VAL A 119 -15.89 -3.59 -7.23
CA VAL A 119 -16.17 -2.24 -6.73
C VAL A 119 -15.91 -1.23 -7.85
N PRO A 120 -16.92 -0.45 -8.29
CA PRO A 120 -16.72 0.53 -9.35
C PRO A 120 -15.91 1.72 -8.82
N ASN A 121 -14.72 1.95 -9.37
CA ASN A 121 -13.83 3.00 -8.92
C ASN A 121 -13.92 4.29 -9.76
N SER A 122 -14.33 4.21 -11.03
CA SER A 122 -14.55 5.41 -11.85
C SER A 122 -16.03 5.73 -12.06
N LYS A 123 -16.32 6.99 -12.43
CA LYS A 123 -17.65 7.41 -12.91
C LYS A 123 -18.12 6.53 -14.08
N LYS A 124 -17.21 6.15 -14.98
CA LYS A 124 -17.47 5.25 -16.11
C LYS A 124 -17.94 3.89 -15.61
N ASP A 125 -17.25 3.29 -14.65
CA ASP A 125 -17.58 1.97 -14.08
C ASP A 125 -18.94 1.98 -13.36
N ILE A 126 -19.25 3.05 -12.62
CA ILE A 126 -20.57 3.22 -12.00
C ILE A 126 -21.66 3.23 -13.07
N PHE A 127 -21.45 3.91 -14.20
CA PHE A 127 -22.44 3.93 -15.29
C PHE A 127 -22.52 2.61 -16.07
N THR A 128 -21.40 1.93 -16.34
CA THR A 128 -21.39 0.65 -17.08
C THR A 128 -21.79 -0.57 -16.24
N SER A 129 -21.62 -0.53 -14.91
CA SER A 129 -21.92 -1.66 -14.02
C SER A 129 -23.36 -2.16 -14.19
N ARG A 130 -23.50 -3.46 -14.44
CA ARG A 130 -24.81 -4.15 -14.53
C ARG A 130 -25.35 -4.56 -13.15
N GLN A 131 -24.50 -4.56 -12.12
CA GLN A 131 -24.85 -4.94 -10.74
C GLN A 131 -25.61 -3.82 -10.01
N LEU A 132 -25.49 -2.56 -10.45
CA LEU A 132 -26.15 -1.41 -9.82
C LEU A 132 -27.44 -0.98 -10.55
N LYS A 133 -28.55 -0.84 -9.81
CA LYS A 133 -29.82 -0.31 -10.34
C LYS A 133 -29.66 1.19 -10.74
N PRO A 134 -30.37 1.71 -11.76
CA PRO A 134 -30.29 3.14 -12.16
C PRO A 134 -30.70 4.15 -11.07
N ALA A 135 -31.49 3.73 -10.08
CA ALA A 135 -31.77 4.54 -8.88
C ALA A 135 -30.54 4.63 -7.97
N THR A 136 -29.91 3.49 -7.66
CA THR A 136 -28.68 3.39 -6.85
C THR A 136 -27.54 4.19 -7.46
N LYS A 137 -27.31 4.09 -8.79
CA LYS A 137 -26.28 4.89 -9.49
C LYS A 137 -26.47 6.40 -9.25
N ARG A 138 -27.70 6.90 -9.25
CA ARG A 138 -28.00 8.32 -8.99
C ARG A 138 -27.78 8.71 -7.52
N LYS A 139 -28.11 7.84 -6.56
CA LYS A 139 -27.80 8.03 -5.12
C LYS A 139 -26.29 8.09 -4.90
N LEU A 140 -25.56 7.10 -5.44
CA LEU A 140 -24.10 6.97 -5.34
C LEU A 140 -23.39 8.19 -5.94
N MET A 141 -23.74 8.60 -7.16
CA MET A 141 -23.13 9.79 -7.79
C MET A 141 -23.38 11.08 -6.98
N ARG A 142 -24.53 11.23 -6.32
CA ARG A 142 -24.78 12.37 -5.41
C ARG A 142 -23.93 12.29 -4.14
N PHE A 143 -23.89 11.11 -3.52
CA PHE A 143 -23.11 10.85 -2.32
C PHE A 143 -21.61 11.10 -2.52
N LEU A 144 -21.02 10.58 -3.60
CA LEU A 144 -19.59 10.76 -3.88
C LEU A 144 -19.23 12.22 -4.21
N GLN A 145 -20.14 12.98 -4.83
CA GLN A 145 -19.99 14.43 -5.00
C GLN A 145 -20.00 15.17 -3.66
N GLU A 146 -21.00 14.92 -2.79
CA GLU A 146 -21.07 15.57 -1.48
C GLU A 146 -19.90 15.20 -0.57
N SER A 147 -19.39 13.96 -0.66
CA SER A 147 -18.20 13.52 0.10
C SER A 147 -16.93 14.23 -0.39
N MET A 148 -16.74 14.34 -1.71
CA MET A 148 -15.59 15.07 -2.28
C MET A 148 -15.65 16.57 -1.96
N ASP A 149 -16.82 17.20 -2.08
CA ASP A 149 -17.02 18.63 -1.74
C ASP A 149 -16.67 18.88 -0.25
N ALA A 150 -17.05 17.97 0.66
CA ALA A 150 -16.71 18.06 2.08
C ALA A 150 -15.21 17.91 2.36
N THR A 151 -14.52 16.99 1.66
CA THR A 151 -13.06 16.82 1.78
C THR A 151 -12.30 18.04 1.24
N ILE A 152 -12.75 18.61 0.12
CA ILE A 152 -12.16 19.83 -0.45
C ILE A 152 -12.36 21.02 0.51
N GLN A 153 -13.55 21.20 1.09
CA GLN A 153 -13.79 22.28 2.06
C GLN A 153 -12.95 22.15 3.34
N ALA A 154 -12.66 20.92 3.79
CA ALA A 154 -11.72 20.70 4.89
C ALA A 154 -10.28 21.09 4.52
N ALA A 155 -9.86 20.86 3.26
CA ALA A 155 -8.53 21.21 2.76
C ALA A 155 -8.38 22.70 2.38
N GLU A 156 -9.43 23.36 1.88
CA GLU A 156 -9.42 24.79 1.52
C GLU A 156 -9.26 25.69 2.77
N ASN A 157 -9.59 25.19 3.97
CA ASN A 157 -9.27 25.84 5.25
C ASN A 157 -7.77 25.71 5.66
N LEU A 158 -6.95 24.97 4.91
CA LEU A 158 -5.57 24.62 5.28
C LEU A 158 -4.48 25.07 4.30
N ASN A 159 -4.79 25.42 3.04
CA ASN A 159 -3.99 26.34 2.20
C ASN A 159 -4.62 26.62 0.82
N GLU A 160 -4.40 27.82 0.28
CA GLU A 160 -4.75 28.19 -1.09
C GLU A 160 -3.76 27.63 -2.15
N ARG A 161 -4.29 27.33 -3.36
CA ARG A 161 -3.65 27.38 -4.72
C ARG A 161 -3.11 26.15 -5.49
N GLU A 162 -2.99 24.92 -4.96
CA GLU A 162 -2.41 23.80 -5.76
C GLU A 162 -3.37 22.62 -6.12
N LEU A 163 -4.66 22.90 -6.36
CA LEU A 163 -5.67 21.85 -6.70
C LEU A 163 -6.27 21.99 -8.11
N THR A 164 -5.41 21.94 -9.15
CA THR A 164 -5.83 22.04 -10.56
C THR A 164 -5.99 20.70 -11.30
N SER A 165 -5.42 19.58 -10.80
CA SER A 165 -5.29 18.34 -11.59
C SER A 165 -6.40 17.27 -11.41
N SER A 166 -7.29 17.38 -10.41
CA SER A 166 -8.29 16.32 -10.09
C SER A 166 -9.74 16.74 -10.39
N ARG A 167 -10.10 16.94 -11.67
CA ARG A 167 -11.45 17.39 -12.10
C ARG A 167 -12.27 16.30 -12.77
N ALA A 168 -12.94 15.45 -11.98
CA ALA A 168 -13.96 14.51 -12.48
C ALA A 168 -15.39 14.76 -11.94
N LEU A 169 -15.53 15.47 -10.79
CA LEU A 169 -16.80 15.55 -10.04
C LEU A 169 -17.23 16.96 -9.58
N ARG A 170 -16.58 18.06 -10.03
CA ARG A 170 -17.05 19.41 -9.69
C ARG A 170 -18.45 19.71 -10.28
N ARG A 171 -19.34 20.26 -9.46
CA ARG A 171 -20.61 20.88 -9.91
C ARG A 171 -20.35 22.20 -10.65
N PRO A 172 -21.10 22.53 -11.71
CA PRO A 172 -21.26 23.91 -12.16
C PRO A 172 -22.14 24.69 -11.17
N GLN A 173 -21.76 25.93 -10.87
CA GLN A 173 -22.42 26.91 -10.00
C GLN A 173 -22.67 26.53 -8.52
N ASN A 174 -22.27 27.45 -7.63
CA ASN A 174 -22.58 27.44 -6.21
C ASN A 174 -24.10 27.49 -5.95
N LYS A 175 -24.59 26.57 -5.13
CA LYS A 175 -25.68 26.84 -4.19
C LYS A 175 -25.21 26.47 -2.80
N LYS A 176 -24.93 27.48 -1.95
CA LYS A 176 -24.55 27.27 -0.54
C LYS A 176 -25.73 26.59 0.16
N ASN A 177 -25.62 25.28 0.40
CA ASN A 177 -26.53 24.58 1.30
C ASN A 177 -26.02 24.78 2.73
N THR A 178 -26.48 25.87 3.34
CA THR A 178 -26.16 26.23 4.72
C THR A 178 -26.72 25.18 5.69
N ALA A 179 -25.87 24.71 6.60
CA ALA A 179 -26.19 24.03 7.85
C ALA A 179 -27.10 22.78 7.82
N GLN A 180 -26.48 21.61 8.02
CA GLN A 180 -27.11 20.48 8.72
C GLN A 180 -26.06 19.61 9.45
N ASN A 181 -25.15 20.25 10.20
CA ASN A 181 -23.94 19.59 10.73
C ASN A 181 -24.15 18.84 12.06
N ASN A 182 -25.27 19.03 12.77
CA ASN A 182 -25.44 18.51 14.14
C ASN A 182 -26.37 17.30 14.25
N THR A 183 -26.89 16.75 13.15
CA THR A 183 -27.90 15.67 13.19
C THR A 183 -27.29 14.26 13.18
N PHE A 184 -25.97 14.14 13.02
CA PHE A 184 -25.31 12.85 12.70
C PHE A 184 -24.07 12.52 13.55
N GLU A 185 -23.81 13.26 14.62
CA GLU A 185 -22.62 13.09 15.48
C GLU A 185 -22.60 11.76 16.27
N HIS A 186 -23.73 11.05 16.34
CA HIS A 186 -23.89 9.79 17.10
C HIS A 186 -24.41 8.60 16.26
N ILE A 187 -24.41 8.71 14.93
CA ILE A 187 -24.78 7.59 14.04
C ILE A 187 -23.54 6.92 13.45
N SER A 188 -23.64 5.62 13.17
CA SER A 188 -22.60 4.95 12.39
C SER A 188 -22.70 5.31 10.90
N PHE A 189 -21.60 5.16 10.18
CA PHE A 189 -21.52 5.50 8.77
C PHE A 189 -22.57 4.75 7.91
N GLU A 190 -22.74 3.45 8.14
CA GLU A 190 -23.76 2.63 7.45
C GLU A 190 -25.19 3.12 7.74
N GLN A 191 -25.49 3.51 8.97
CA GLN A 191 -26.79 4.07 9.35
C GLN A 191 -27.04 5.41 8.65
N GLY A 192 -26.01 6.25 8.52
CA GLY A 192 -26.10 7.53 7.82
C GLY A 192 -26.31 7.40 6.31
N LEU A 193 -25.67 6.41 5.68
CA LEU A 193 -25.90 6.06 4.27
C LEU A 193 -27.38 5.66 4.06
N CYS A 194 -27.93 4.84 4.95
CA CYS A 194 -29.34 4.48 4.92
C CYS A 194 -30.25 5.70 5.16
N ALA A 195 -30.02 6.48 6.22
CA ALA A 195 -30.91 7.55 6.64
C ALA A 195 -30.89 8.78 5.70
N ARG A 196 -29.71 9.22 5.25
CA ARG A 196 -29.55 10.45 4.45
C ARG A 196 -29.74 10.23 2.95
N TYR A 197 -29.29 9.09 2.42
CA TYR A 197 -29.28 8.81 0.98
C TYR A 197 -30.23 7.69 0.56
N ASN A 198 -30.92 7.05 1.53
CA ASN A 198 -31.86 5.96 1.30
C ASN A 198 -31.22 4.77 0.56
N PHE A 199 -29.98 4.42 0.89
CA PHE A 199 -29.34 3.18 0.42
C PHE A 199 -29.97 1.94 1.07
N GLU A 200 -30.07 0.84 0.34
CA GLU A 200 -30.41 -0.47 0.91
C GLU A 200 -29.27 -0.95 1.83
N LYS A 201 -29.55 -1.77 2.86
CA LYS A 201 -28.51 -2.21 3.82
C LYS A 201 -27.29 -2.86 3.15
N LYS A 202 -27.50 -3.69 2.11
CA LYS A 202 -26.44 -4.29 1.30
C LYS A 202 -25.59 -3.23 0.57
N GLU A 203 -26.22 -2.19 0.03
CA GLU A 203 -25.53 -1.06 -0.64
C GLU A 203 -24.69 -0.26 0.37
N ALA A 204 -25.23 0.01 1.56
CA ALA A 204 -24.52 0.73 2.63
C ALA A 204 -23.30 -0.05 3.14
N LYS A 205 -23.44 -1.37 3.39
CA LYS A 205 -22.32 -2.25 3.78
C LYS A 205 -21.21 -2.30 2.74
N LEU A 206 -21.55 -2.40 1.45
CA LEU A 206 -20.56 -2.36 0.37
C LEU A 206 -19.78 -1.04 0.35
N ILE A 207 -20.48 0.10 0.45
CA ILE A 207 -19.84 1.42 0.47
C ILE A 207 -18.93 1.56 1.70
N ALA A 208 -19.40 1.17 2.89
CA ALA A 208 -18.61 1.23 4.11
C ALA A 208 -17.37 0.32 4.04
N ALA A 209 -17.55 -0.95 3.71
CA ALA A 209 -16.49 -1.95 3.77
C ALA A 209 -15.46 -1.82 2.64
N ALA A 210 -15.87 -1.40 1.44
CA ALA A 210 -15.05 -1.50 0.23
C ALA A 210 -14.71 -0.17 -0.45
N VAL A 211 -15.37 0.94 -0.10
CA VAL A 211 -15.01 2.30 -0.55
C VAL A 211 -14.46 3.14 0.60
N ALA A 212 -15.10 3.11 1.78
CA ALA A 212 -14.60 3.79 2.97
C ALA A 212 -13.55 2.96 3.76
N LEU A 213 -13.29 1.72 3.34
CA LEU A 213 -12.44 0.73 4.03
C LEU A 213 -12.66 0.70 5.55
N ALA A 214 -13.92 0.88 5.96
CA ALA A 214 -14.32 1.02 7.35
C ALA A 214 -13.86 -0.21 8.17
N PRO A 215 -13.26 -0.03 9.36
CA PRO A 215 -12.78 -1.16 10.16
C PRO A 215 -13.91 -2.08 10.64
N ASP A 216 -15.02 -1.51 11.12
CA ASP A 216 -16.21 -2.22 11.61
C ASP A 216 -17.52 -1.43 11.35
N GLU A 217 -18.65 -1.96 11.81
CA GLU A 217 -19.98 -1.34 11.70
C GLU A 217 -20.18 -0.13 12.64
N ASN A 218 -19.25 0.12 13.58
CA ASN A 218 -19.28 1.22 14.55
C ASN A 218 -18.61 2.50 14.04
N THR A 219 -17.88 2.42 12.92
CA THR A 219 -17.22 3.55 12.25
C THR A 219 -18.13 4.78 12.20
N SER A 220 -17.65 5.92 12.72
CA SER A 220 -18.46 7.15 12.81
C SER A 220 -18.82 7.72 11.44
N TRP A 221 -19.90 8.51 11.38
CA TRP A 221 -20.26 9.23 10.15
C TRP A 221 -19.11 10.09 9.60
N THR A 222 -18.39 10.80 10.48
CA THR A 222 -17.26 11.67 10.11
C THR A 222 -16.08 10.88 9.55
N ASP A 223 -15.68 9.78 10.20
CA ASP A 223 -14.54 8.97 9.75
C ASP A 223 -14.84 8.30 8.41
N GLY A 224 -16.06 7.78 8.23
CA GLY A 224 -16.49 7.17 6.98
C GLY A 224 -16.50 8.17 5.81
N ILE A 225 -16.95 9.42 6.01
CA ILE A 225 -16.88 10.47 5.00
C ILE A 225 -15.42 10.84 4.68
N CYS A 226 -14.56 10.99 5.69
CA CYS A 226 -13.14 11.27 5.49
C CYS A 226 -12.44 10.16 4.69
N ASN A 227 -12.74 8.89 4.99
CA ASN A 227 -12.15 7.76 4.26
C ASN A 227 -12.65 7.66 2.81
N VAL A 228 -13.94 7.93 2.54
CA VAL A 228 -14.43 8.07 1.15
C VAL A 228 -13.72 9.22 0.45
N GLY A 229 -13.47 10.34 1.14
CA GLY A 229 -12.67 11.45 0.65
C GLY A 229 -11.25 11.04 0.21
N ARG A 230 -10.56 10.27 1.05
CA ARG A 230 -9.23 9.68 0.74
C ARG A 230 -9.28 8.77 -0.47
N HIS A 231 -10.21 7.80 -0.49
CA HIS A 231 -10.39 6.88 -1.61
C HIS A 231 -10.60 7.64 -2.92
N LEU A 232 -11.54 8.60 -2.93
CA LEU A 232 -11.83 9.42 -4.11
C LEU A 232 -10.67 10.31 -4.54
N SER A 233 -9.84 10.80 -3.62
CA SER A 233 -8.66 11.63 -3.91
C SER A 233 -7.48 10.82 -4.45
N ALA A 234 -7.44 9.52 -4.15
CA ALA A 234 -6.44 8.56 -4.61
C ALA A 234 -6.74 7.98 -6.01
N LEU A 235 -7.99 8.04 -6.47
CA LEU A 235 -8.37 7.59 -7.81
C LEU A 235 -7.57 8.30 -8.91
N GLY A 236 -7.04 7.52 -9.85
CA GLY A 236 -6.26 8.05 -10.97
C GLY A 236 -4.93 8.68 -10.55
N ALA A 237 -4.42 8.40 -9.34
CA ALA A 237 -3.08 8.82 -8.93
C ALA A 237 -1.97 8.21 -9.81
N PHE A 238 -2.21 7.02 -10.38
CA PHE A 238 -1.30 6.33 -11.30
C PHE A 238 -1.93 6.21 -12.69
N VAL A 239 -1.15 6.51 -13.73
CA VAL A 239 -1.61 6.50 -15.13
C VAL A 239 -2.03 5.08 -15.52
N GLY A 240 -3.19 4.96 -16.18
CA GLY A 240 -3.72 3.69 -16.66
C GLY A 240 -4.33 2.78 -15.60
N CYS A 241 -4.46 3.24 -14.34
CA CYS A 241 -5.02 2.45 -13.24
C CYS A 241 -6.22 3.14 -12.58
N ASP A 242 -7.38 2.48 -12.62
CA ASP A 242 -8.62 3.00 -12.01
C ASP A 242 -8.68 2.82 -10.48
N SER A 243 -7.65 2.23 -9.84
CA SER A 243 -7.66 1.94 -8.40
C SER A 243 -7.17 3.09 -7.53
N ALA A 244 -7.76 3.20 -6.35
CA ALA A 244 -7.32 4.09 -5.27
C ALA A 244 -6.12 3.51 -4.48
N LEU A 245 -5.84 2.21 -4.61
CA LEU A 245 -4.88 1.48 -3.77
C LEU A 245 -3.65 1.00 -4.57
N VAL A 246 -2.51 1.02 -3.90
CA VAL A 246 -1.25 0.42 -4.37
C VAL A 246 -0.69 -0.56 -3.34
N ALA A 247 -0.03 -1.60 -3.83
CA ALA A 247 0.71 -2.56 -3.02
C ALA A 247 2.22 -2.30 -3.17
N PRO A 248 3.01 -2.32 -2.09
CA PRO A 248 4.46 -2.30 -2.20
C PRO A 248 4.96 -3.59 -2.87
N LEU A 249 5.94 -3.47 -3.77
CA LEU A 249 6.67 -4.62 -4.28
C LEU A 249 7.49 -5.26 -3.16
N TYR A 250 7.67 -6.57 -3.23
CA TYR A 250 8.26 -7.42 -2.18
C TYR A 250 7.48 -7.45 -0.85
N GLY A 251 6.29 -6.82 -0.78
CA GLY A 251 5.38 -6.88 0.35
C GLY A 251 5.48 -5.71 1.33
N ALA A 252 4.51 -5.62 2.24
CA ALA A 252 4.41 -4.58 3.26
C ALA A 252 5.57 -4.62 4.27
N GLY A 253 6.32 -5.74 4.35
CA GLY A 253 7.59 -5.86 5.07
C GLY A 253 8.68 -4.87 4.65
N GLU A 254 8.61 -4.29 3.44
CA GLU A 254 9.57 -3.27 2.99
C GLU A 254 9.31 -1.89 3.64
N LEU A 255 8.06 -1.57 4.00
CA LEU A 255 7.72 -0.26 4.56
C LEU A 255 8.53 0.05 5.84
N PRO A 256 8.57 -0.82 6.88
CA PRO A 256 9.42 -0.57 8.05
C PRO A 256 10.91 -0.48 7.72
N GLN A 257 11.40 -1.24 6.72
CA GLN A 257 12.82 -1.24 6.35
C GLN A 257 13.22 0.08 5.68
N ALA A 258 12.38 0.62 4.80
CA ALA A 258 12.56 1.91 4.17
C ALA A 258 12.60 3.06 5.21
N PHE A 259 11.67 3.07 6.17
CA PHE A 259 11.72 4.01 7.30
C PHE A 259 12.98 3.83 8.16
N CYS A 260 13.41 2.59 8.43
CA CYS A 260 14.66 2.35 9.15
C CYS A 260 15.89 2.87 8.40
N ARG A 261 15.92 2.71 7.07
CA ARG A 261 16.99 3.21 6.22
C ARG A 261 17.05 4.74 6.23
N ALA A 262 15.91 5.42 6.10
CA ALA A 262 15.85 6.88 6.18
C ALA A 262 16.38 7.41 7.54
N CYS A 263 16.00 6.76 8.65
CA CYS A 263 16.53 7.05 9.97
C CYS A 263 18.06 6.82 10.07
N ALA A 264 18.57 5.72 9.51
CA ALA A 264 20.00 5.41 9.51
C ALA A 264 20.85 6.43 8.74
N VAL A 265 20.34 6.94 7.60
CA VAL A 265 20.97 8.04 6.83
C VAL A 265 21.10 9.32 7.66
N GLN A 266 20.16 9.58 8.58
CA GLN A 266 20.19 10.69 9.52
C GLN A 266 20.98 10.39 10.82
N GLY A 267 21.82 9.34 10.81
CA GLY A 267 22.67 8.96 11.96
C GLY A 267 22.02 8.00 12.98
N GLY A 268 20.84 7.45 12.67
CA GLY A 268 20.16 6.46 13.52
C GLY A 268 20.93 5.13 13.61
N ILE A 269 21.12 4.61 14.82
CA ILE A 269 21.84 3.36 15.09
C ILE A 269 20.86 2.20 15.29
N TYR A 270 21.07 1.11 14.56
CA TYR A 270 20.23 -0.11 14.62
C TYR A 270 20.95 -1.27 15.29
N ALA A 271 20.26 -1.94 16.23
CA ALA A 271 20.77 -3.08 16.98
C ALA A 271 19.80 -4.27 16.94
N LEU A 272 19.94 -5.12 15.93
CA LEU A 272 19.18 -6.39 15.84
C LEU A 272 19.72 -7.42 16.84
N ARG A 273 18.92 -8.46 17.14
CA ARG A 273 19.22 -9.52 18.13
C ARG A 273 19.59 -9.00 19.53
N THR A 274 19.17 -7.76 19.84
CA THR A 274 19.43 -7.07 21.10
C THR A 274 18.11 -6.91 21.83
N GLN A 275 17.95 -7.59 22.96
CA GLN A 275 16.69 -7.64 23.72
C GLN A 275 16.71 -6.59 24.83
N VAL A 276 15.63 -5.82 24.95
CA VAL A 276 15.38 -4.95 26.11
C VAL A 276 14.99 -5.81 27.31
N ILE A 277 15.66 -5.61 28.44
CA ILE A 277 15.41 -6.35 29.69
C ILE A 277 14.68 -5.47 30.71
N ASN A 278 15.11 -4.21 30.88
CA ASN A 278 14.46 -3.26 31.79
C ASN A 278 14.49 -1.83 31.24
N LEU A 279 13.48 -1.05 31.59
CA LEU A 279 13.53 0.42 31.56
C LEU A 279 13.95 0.92 32.94
N CYS A 280 14.92 1.83 32.99
CA CYS A 280 15.33 2.53 34.20
C CYS A 280 14.59 3.85 34.29
N PHE A 281 13.99 4.11 35.46
CA PHE A 281 13.22 5.32 35.72
C PHE A 281 13.87 6.15 36.83
N ASP A 282 13.79 7.46 36.67
CA ASP A 282 13.92 8.43 37.76
C ASP A 282 12.56 9.11 37.93
N HIS A 283 11.94 8.93 39.10
CA HIS A 283 10.53 9.26 39.38
C HIS A 283 9.55 8.76 38.31
N GLU A 284 9.22 9.62 37.33
CA GLU A 284 8.31 9.33 36.21
C GLU A 284 8.95 9.46 34.82
N LYS A 285 10.27 9.69 34.76
CA LYS A 285 11.03 9.85 33.53
C LYS A 285 11.87 8.59 33.28
N VAL A 286 11.82 8.05 32.07
CA VAL A 286 12.78 7.03 31.61
C VAL A 286 14.13 7.71 31.42
N THR A 287 15.15 7.21 32.12
CA THR A 287 16.53 7.74 32.10
C THR A 287 17.52 6.83 31.40
N ALA A 288 17.22 5.52 31.32
CA ALA A 288 18.03 4.57 30.55
C ALA A 288 17.23 3.30 30.16
N VAL A 289 17.78 2.54 29.21
CA VAL A 289 17.31 1.21 28.81
C VAL A 289 18.44 0.21 29.01
N ARG A 290 18.14 -0.91 29.69
CA ARG A 290 19.06 -2.05 29.88
C ARG A 290 18.76 -3.14 28.87
N PHE A 291 19.81 -3.62 28.20
CA PHE A 291 19.74 -4.68 27.20
C PHE A 291 20.42 -5.97 27.66
N ASN A 292 20.22 -7.06 26.91
CA ASN A 292 20.98 -8.31 27.09
C ASN A 292 22.50 -8.06 27.01
N GLY A 293 23.28 -8.84 27.77
CA GLY A 293 24.70 -8.58 27.96
C GLY A 293 25.01 -7.40 28.89
N ASN A 294 24.02 -6.97 29.70
CA ASN A 294 24.15 -5.94 30.74
C ASN A 294 24.53 -4.53 30.24
N ARG A 295 24.35 -4.25 28.95
CA ARG A 295 24.57 -2.93 28.34
C ARG A 295 23.47 -1.96 28.78
N LEU A 296 23.86 -0.73 29.13
CA LEU A 296 22.95 0.34 29.53
C LEU A 296 23.11 1.52 28.57
N VAL A 297 21.99 2.04 28.04
CA VAL A 297 21.97 3.23 27.16
C VAL A 297 21.09 4.28 27.81
N HIS A 298 21.63 5.49 28.00
CA HIS A 298 20.90 6.60 28.62
C HIS A 298 19.96 7.31 27.62
N CYS A 299 18.78 7.71 28.09
CA CYS A 299 17.76 8.37 27.29
C CYS A 299 17.56 9.83 27.76
N THR A 300 17.86 10.80 26.89
CA THR A 300 17.78 12.23 27.23
C THR A 300 16.40 12.82 26.97
N ARG A 301 15.88 12.66 25.74
CA ARG A 301 14.57 13.18 25.29
C ARG A 301 13.45 12.24 25.72
N GLY A 302 13.37 11.03 25.16
CA GLY A 302 12.32 10.05 25.45
C GLY A 302 12.67 8.63 25.01
N CYS A 303 11.73 7.71 25.23
CA CYS A 303 11.81 6.32 24.81
C CYS A 303 10.51 5.94 24.10
N VAL A 304 10.61 5.26 22.95
CA VAL A 304 9.44 4.69 22.25
C VAL A 304 9.52 3.18 22.35
N ILE A 305 8.48 2.54 22.90
CA ILE A 305 8.38 1.08 23.03
C ILE A 305 7.16 0.55 22.30
N ARG A 306 7.20 -0.69 21.83
CA ARG A 306 6.02 -1.37 21.26
C ARG A 306 5.13 -1.86 22.40
N ALA A 307 3.80 -1.76 22.22
CA ALA A 307 2.82 -2.14 23.23
C ALA A 307 2.98 -3.59 23.74
N ASP A 308 3.36 -4.52 22.86
CA ASP A 308 3.57 -5.94 23.18
C ASP A 308 4.78 -6.20 24.09
N ALA A 309 5.67 -5.22 24.29
CA ALA A 309 6.78 -5.31 25.24
C ALA A 309 6.36 -5.04 26.71
N ILE A 310 5.17 -4.48 26.94
CA ILE A 310 4.69 -4.10 28.27
C ILE A 310 3.24 -4.53 28.60
N MET A 311 2.41 -4.85 27.59
CA MET A 311 1.00 -5.17 27.80
C MET A 311 0.75 -6.68 27.82
N SER A 312 0.28 -7.19 28.96
CA SER A 312 -0.29 -8.53 29.10
C SER A 312 -1.78 -8.61 28.75
N LYS A 313 -2.52 -7.50 28.88
CA LYS A 313 -3.95 -7.41 28.55
C LYS A 313 -4.13 -6.87 27.14
N THR A 314 -5.00 -7.51 26.37
CA THR A 314 -5.22 -7.26 24.93
C THR A 314 -6.70 -6.98 24.71
N THR A 315 -7.04 -5.87 24.05
CA THR A 315 -8.45 -5.48 23.88
C THR A 315 -9.13 -6.17 22.70
N MET A 316 -8.33 -6.63 21.72
CA MET A 316 -8.76 -7.38 20.55
C MET A 316 -7.65 -8.30 20.03
N ARG A 317 -7.99 -9.28 19.18
CA ARG A 317 -7.02 -10.11 18.44
C ARG A 317 -7.29 -10.05 16.94
N CYS A 318 -6.21 -10.11 16.16
CA CYS A 318 -6.27 -10.45 14.75
C CYS A 318 -6.13 -11.97 14.59
N TYR A 319 -6.98 -12.55 13.75
CA TYR A 319 -6.87 -13.94 13.29
C TYR A 319 -6.54 -13.91 11.81
N ARG A 320 -5.51 -14.67 11.42
CA ARG A 320 -5.02 -14.73 10.04
C ARG A 320 -4.99 -16.15 9.52
N ARG A 321 -5.19 -16.27 8.21
CA ARG A 321 -4.84 -17.44 7.41
C ARG A 321 -4.10 -16.97 6.17
N ILE A 322 -3.00 -17.60 5.84
CA ILE A 322 -2.30 -17.45 4.57
C ILE A 322 -2.46 -18.77 3.83
N ALA A 323 -2.73 -18.73 2.53
CA ALA A 323 -2.82 -19.90 1.68
C ALA A 323 -2.01 -19.68 0.40
N LEU A 324 -1.16 -20.65 0.04
CA LEU A 324 -0.62 -20.78 -1.31
C LEU A 324 -1.65 -21.58 -2.10
N ILE A 325 -2.22 -20.95 -3.12
CA ILE A 325 -3.29 -21.50 -3.95
C ILE A 325 -2.88 -21.54 -5.40
N GLN A 326 -3.50 -22.42 -6.18
CA GLN A 326 -3.49 -22.28 -7.64
C GLN A 326 -4.26 -21.00 -8.03
N ARG A 327 -3.78 -20.31 -9.06
CA ARG A 327 -4.34 -19.04 -9.55
C ARG A 327 -5.84 -19.19 -9.85
N PRO A 328 -6.73 -18.45 -9.16
CA PRO A 328 -8.16 -18.63 -9.34
C PRO A 328 -8.68 -17.97 -10.64
N PRO A 329 -9.79 -18.46 -11.24
CA PRO A 329 -10.29 -17.94 -12.52
C PRO A 329 -10.71 -16.47 -12.52
N PHE A 330 -11.03 -15.90 -11.34
CA PHE A 330 -11.38 -14.49 -11.18
C PHE A 330 -10.16 -13.56 -10.99
N SER A 331 -8.94 -14.12 -10.91
CA SER A 331 -7.73 -13.32 -10.76
C SER A 331 -7.41 -12.54 -12.03
N GLU A 332 -6.87 -11.34 -11.85
CA GLU A 332 -6.19 -10.57 -12.89
C GLU A 332 -4.67 -10.69 -12.65
N ASN A 333 -3.82 -10.37 -13.64
CA ASN A 333 -2.37 -10.24 -13.37
C ASN A 333 -2.17 -9.00 -12.49
N GLY A 334 -1.81 -9.17 -11.21
CA GLY A 334 -1.76 -8.07 -10.24
C GLY A 334 -2.50 -8.34 -8.92
N PRO A 335 -2.19 -7.58 -7.86
CA PRO A 335 -2.82 -7.77 -6.57
C PRO A 335 -4.30 -7.37 -6.56
N LEU A 336 -5.13 -8.12 -5.82
CA LEU A 336 -6.56 -7.84 -5.62
C LEU A 336 -6.88 -7.64 -4.14
N ALA A 337 -7.67 -6.61 -3.85
CA ALA A 337 -8.31 -6.43 -2.53
C ALA A 337 -9.65 -7.16 -2.52
N LEU A 338 -9.89 -8.01 -1.51
CA LEU A 338 -11.10 -8.83 -1.39
C LEU A 338 -11.76 -8.55 -0.04
N ILE A 339 -13.04 -8.18 -0.04
CA ILE A 339 -13.82 -7.86 1.15
C ILE A 339 -14.94 -8.89 1.28
N VAL A 340 -14.86 -9.81 2.24
CA VAL A 340 -15.86 -10.86 2.43
C VAL A 340 -16.84 -10.49 3.54
N ASP A 341 -18.13 -10.42 3.20
CA ASP A 341 -19.23 -9.99 4.10
C ASP A 341 -19.62 -11.11 5.07
N THR A 342 -18.70 -11.38 5.99
CA THR A 342 -18.86 -12.30 7.11
C THR A 342 -19.08 -11.52 8.42
N THR A 343 -19.47 -12.21 9.49
CA THR A 343 -19.56 -11.61 10.84
C THR A 343 -18.68 -12.39 11.82
N PRO A 344 -17.54 -11.84 12.31
CA PRO A 344 -16.93 -10.57 11.90
C PRO A 344 -16.43 -10.59 10.45
N ARG A 345 -16.28 -9.41 9.83
CA ARG A 345 -15.87 -9.25 8.43
C ARG A 345 -14.46 -9.79 8.20
N VAL A 346 -14.25 -10.44 7.06
CA VAL A 346 -12.91 -10.89 6.62
C VAL A 346 -12.42 -9.96 5.51
N GLN A 347 -11.26 -9.37 5.73
CA GLN A 347 -10.49 -8.69 4.70
C GLN A 347 -9.50 -9.70 4.12
N ALA A 348 -9.26 -9.64 2.81
CA ALA A 348 -8.31 -10.50 2.16
C ALA A 348 -7.53 -9.79 1.05
N LEU A 349 -6.32 -10.27 0.81
CA LEU A 349 -5.42 -9.85 -0.24
C LEU A 349 -5.01 -11.09 -1.04
N LEU A 350 -5.25 -11.05 -2.35
CA LEU A 350 -4.64 -11.97 -3.30
C LEU A 350 -3.42 -11.26 -3.91
N VAL A 351 -2.23 -11.83 -3.76
CA VAL A 351 -1.02 -11.42 -4.50
C VAL A 351 -0.53 -12.54 -5.42
N ASP A 352 0.07 -12.14 -6.53
CA ASP A 352 0.75 -13.02 -7.48
C ASP A 352 2.20 -12.57 -7.72
N TYR A 353 2.87 -13.17 -8.70
CA TYR A 353 4.26 -12.87 -9.03
C TYR A 353 4.54 -11.40 -9.37
N THR A 354 3.55 -10.63 -9.83
CA THR A 354 3.73 -9.21 -10.23
C THR A 354 4.04 -8.29 -9.05
N THR A 355 3.84 -8.77 -7.82
CA THR A 355 4.21 -8.07 -6.58
C THR A 355 5.58 -8.49 -6.05
N TYR A 356 6.23 -9.48 -6.67
CA TYR A 356 7.39 -10.20 -6.13
C TYR A 356 7.16 -10.88 -4.76
N ALA A 357 5.91 -11.04 -4.32
CA ALA A 357 5.56 -11.92 -3.19
C ALA A 357 5.77 -13.41 -3.52
N ILE A 358 5.65 -13.77 -4.80
CA ILE A 358 5.82 -15.11 -5.36
C ILE A 358 6.86 -15.02 -6.49
N PRO A 359 7.69 -16.05 -6.71
CA PRO A 359 8.65 -16.05 -7.80
C PRO A 359 7.95 -16.06 -9.18
N GLU A 360 8.46 -15.26 -10.13
CA GLU A 360 7.97 -15.23 -11.53
C GLU A 360 8.00 -16.60 -12.23
N SER A 361 8.84 -17.53 -11.76
CA SER A 361 8.89 -18.92 -12.23
C SER A 361 7.70 -19.79 -11.81
N LEU A 362 6.78 -19.28 -10.99
CA LEU A 362 5.55 -19.95 -10.57
C LEU A 362 4.32 -19.06 -10.86
N PRO A 363 4.05 -18.71 -12.14
CA PRO A 363 3.05 -17.70 -12.49
C PRO A 363 1.60 -18.13 -12.19
N ASP A 364 1.36 -19.43 -12.13
CA ASP A 364 0.06 -20.06 -11.87
C ASP A 364 -0.23 -20.25 -10.37
N LEU A 365 0.62 -19.72 -9.48
CA LEU A 365 0.37 -19.69 -8.03
C LEU A 365 0.04 -18.27 -7.55
N CYS A 366 -0.79 -18.21 -6.50
CA CYS A 366 -1.13 -16.98 -5.79
C CYS A 366 -1.06 -17.20 -4.27
N LEU A 367 -0.81 -16.13 -3.52
CA LEU A 367 -0.87 -16.10 -2.07
C LEU A 367 -2.13 -15.36 -1.68
N LEU A 368 -3.04 -16.07 -1.01
CA LEU A 368 -4.28 -15.53 -0.49
C LEU A 368 -4.16 -15.34 1.01
N HIS A 369 -4.02 -14.09 1.43
CA HIS A 369 -3.98 -13.68 2.83
C HIS A 369 -5.39 -13.30 3.27
N PHE A 370 -5.87 -13.91 4.36
CA PHE A 370 -7.09 -13.52 5.05
C PHE A 370 -6.74 -12.91 6.42
N GLU A 371 -7.49 -11.88 6.83
CA GLU A 371 -7.49 -11.33 8.18
C GLU A 371 -8.90 -11.00 8.65
N THR A 372 -9.16 -11.25 9.94
CA THR A 372 -10.35 -10.77 10.65
C THR A 372 -10.00 -10.44 12.09
N PHE A 373 -10.88 -9.70 12.75
CA PHE A 373 -10.60 -9.06 14.03
C PHE A 373 -11.77 -9.28 14.98
N GLY A 374 -11.47 -9.57 16.24
CA GLY A 374 -12.50 -9.71 17.26
C GLY A 374 -12.03 -10.36 18.55
N ASN A 375 -12.96 -10.45 19.49
CA ASN A 375 -12.75 -11.04 20.82
C ASN A 375 -13.22 -12.49 20.89
N ASP A 376 -14.29 -12.83 20.17
CA ASP A 376 -14.75 -14.21 20.02
C ASP A 376 -13.89 -14.95 18.97
N GLN A 377 -12.99 -15.80 19.47
CA GLN A 377 -12.17 -16.69 18.65
C GLN A 377 -13.01 -17.62 17.75
N LYS A 378 -14.14 -18.14 18.24
CA LYS A 378 -14.97 -19.09 17.50
C LYS A 378 -15.64 -18.41 16.31
N ALA A 379 -16.19 -17.21 16.51
CA ALA A 379 -16.74 -16.40 15.43
C ALA A 379 -15.66 -16.05 14.37
N CYS A 380 -14.49 -15.58 14.80
CA CYS A 380 -13.38 -15.24 13.89
C CYS A 380 -12.90 -16.45 13.06
N LEU A 381 -12.73 -17.62 13.68
CA LEU A 381 -12.33 -18.83 12.97
C LEU A 381 -13.42 -19.36 12.03
N SER A 382 -14.69 -19.20 12.40
CA SER A 382 -15.83 -19.52 11.51
C SER A 382 -15.87 -18.59 10.30
N ALA A 383 -15.66 -17.29 10.49
CA ALA A 383 -15.58 -16.32 9.39
C ALA A 383 -14.42 -16.62 8.43
N LEU A 384 -13.22 -16.91 8.94
CA LEU A 384 -12.07 -17.33 8.12
C LEU A 384 -12.29 -18.67 7.40
N LYS A 385 -13.12 -19.57 7.94
CA LYS A 385 -13.52 -20.79 7.24
C LYS A 385 -14.50 -20.47 6.12
N ALA A 386 -15.58 -19.73 6.40
CA ALA A 386 -16.56 -19.34 5.39
C ALA A 386 -15.93 -18.55 4.22
N ALA A 387 -15.02 -17.62 4.52
CA ALA A 387 -14.28 -16.87 3.50
C ALA A 387 -13.35 -17.74 2.65
N ARG A 388 -12.69 -18.76 3.23
CA ARG A 388 -11.92 -19.76 2.45
C ARG A 388 -12.84 -20.55 1.54
N ASP A 389 -13.94 -21.05 2.10
CA ASP A 389 -14.86 -21.96 1.42
C ASP A 389 -15.54 -21.24 0.25
N PHE A 390 -15.95 -19.98 0.40
CA PHE A 390 -16.53 -19.12 -0.65
C PHE A 390 -15.70 -19.05 -1.94
N PHE A 391 -14.36 -19.00 -1.86
CA PHE A 391 -13.51 -18.89 -3.05
C PHE A 391 -13.22 -20.24 -3.74
N HIS A 392 -13.53 -21.38 -3.11
CA HIS A 392 -13.33 -22.74 -3.64
C HIS A 392 -11.95 -22.98 -4.31
N CYS A 393 -10.88 -22.35 -3.80
CA CYS A 393 -9.55 -22.41 -4.40
C CYS A 393 -8.77 -23.68 -4.00
N ARG A 394 -8.20 -24.40 -4.98
CA ARG A 394 -7.24 -25.48 -4.74
C ARG A 394 -6.04 -24.93 -3.96
N THR A 395 -5.80 -25.50 -2.78
CA THR A 395 -4.88 -24.95 -1.78
C THR A 395 -3.72 -25.91 -1.54
N LEU A 396 -2.52 -25.53 -1.95
CA LEU A 396 -1.29 -26.33 -1.86
C LEU A 396 -0.68 -26.30 -0.45
N TRP A 397 -0.81 -25.16 0.22
CA TRP A 397 -0.30 -24.95 1.58
C TRP A 397 -1.11 -23.89 2.29
N THR A 398 -1.25 -24.02 3.61
CA THR A 398 -1.86 -22.97 4.43
C THR A 398 -1.24 -22.90 5.82
N GLN A 399 -1.16 -21.68 6.36
CA GLN A 399 -0.77 -21.41 7.74
C GLN A 399 -1.79 -20.48 8.37
N ALA A 400 -2.26 -20.83 9.58
CA ALA A 400 -3.08 -19.95 10.40
C ALA A 400 -2.30 -19.50 11.65
N PHE A 401 -2.55 -18.28 12.11
CA PHE A 401 -2.00 -17.74 13.35
C PHE A 401 -2.87 -16.59 13.88
N SER A 402 -2.62 -16.13 15.10
CA SER A 402 -3.28 -14.94 15.65
C SER A 402 -2.31 -14.13 16.51
N TYR A 403 -2.52 -12.81 16.54
CA TYR A 403 -1.72 -11.89 17.35
C TYR A 403 -2.61 -10.84 18.03
N PRO A 404 -2.18 -10.27 19.17
CA PRO A 404 -2.95 -9.25 19.87
C PRO A 404 -2.92 -7.91 19.16
N ILE A 405 -4.02 -7.17 19.32
CA ILE A 405 -4.18 -5.76 18.94
C ILE A 405 -4.22 -4.93 20.23
N HIS A 406 -3.61 -3.74 20.16
CA HIS A 406 -3.46 -2.83 21.29
C HIS A 406 -3.94 -1.44 20.86
N ASP A 407 -5.25 -1.28 20.71
CA ASP A 407 -5.86 -0.07 20.15
C ASP A 407 -6.04 1.04 21.21
N SER A 408 -6.42 0.65 22.42
CA SER A 408 -6.59 1.55 23.57
C SER A 408 -5.64 1.22 24.72
N PHE A 409 -5.27 2.26 25.48
CA PHE A 409 -4.41 2.18 26.65
C PHE A 409 -5.14 2.67 27.91
N THR A 410 -4.80 2.07 29.06
CA THR A 410 -5.24 2.53 30.39
C THR A 410 -4.05 2.85 31.32
N ILE A 411 -2.83 2.77 30.80
CA ILE A 411 -1.60 3.06 31.55
C ILE A 411 -1.40 4.58 31.54
N SER A 412 -1.33 5.19 32.73
CA SER A 412 -1.00 6.62 32.86
C SER A 412 0.33 6.92 32.15
N PRO A 413 0.36 7.82 31.14
CA PRO A 413 1.55 8.05 30.35
C PRO A 413 2.68 8.63 31.23
N LYS A 414 3.79 7.90 31.32
CA LYS A 414 5.02 8.39 31.95
C LYS A 414 5.63 9.47 31.06
N LYS A 415 6.15 10.55 31.66
CA LYS A 415 6.32 11.86 31.00
C LYS A 415 7.09 11.86 29.67
N ASN A 416 8.00 10.90 29.46
CA ASN A 416 8.77 10.75 28.23
C ASN A 416 8.77 9.31 27.66
N LEU A 417 7.75 8.50 27.98
CA LEU A 417 7.59 7.15 27.47
C LEU A 417 6.41 7.10 26.49
N ALA A 418 6.72 6.98 25.20
CA ALA A 418 5.76 6.78 24.14
C ALA A 418 5.50 5.28 23.93
N VAL A 419 4.24 4.88 23.75
CA VAL A 419 3.87 3.48 23.47
C VAL A 419 3.28 3.35 22.08
N CYS A 420 4.00 2.66 21.19
CA CYS A 420 3.57 2.36 19.83
C CYS A 420 2.55 1.22 19.83
N ARG A 421 1.32 1.54 19.41
CA ARG A 421 0.18 0.62 19.28
C ARG A 421 0.39 -0.33 18.11
N ARG A 422 -0.08 -1.58 18.27
CA ARG A 422 -0.36 -2.44 17.12
C ARG A 422 -1.80 -2.19 16.68
N LEU A 423 -1.96 -1.24 15.75
CA LEU A 423 -3.21 -0.95 15.07
C LEU A 423 -3.35 -1.85 13.83
N CYS A 424 -4.48 -2.52 13.69
CA CYS A 424 -4.82 -3.28 12.46
C CYS A 424 -6.31 -3.68 12.45
N PRO A 425 -7.22 -2.83 11.93
CA PRO A 425 -8.51 -3.32 11.44
C PRO A 425 -8.87 -2.86 10.01
N THR A 426 -8.01 -2.08 9.34
CA THR A 426 -8.17 -1.65 7.94
C THR A 426 -7.14 -2.32 7.03
N LEU A 427 -7.39 -2.30 5.71
CA LEU A 427 -6.51 -2.84 4.68
C LEU A 427 -5.32 -1.92 4.34
N ASP A 428 -5.36 -0.66 4.77
CA ASP A 428 -4.40 0.37 4.41
C ASP A 428 -3.46 0.73 5.58
N VAL A 429 -2.41 1.51 5.30
CA VAL A 429 -1.37 1.89 6.29
C VAL A 429 -1.64 3.22 7.01
N PHE A 430 -2.72 3.96 6.69
CA PHE A 430 -2.96 5.29 7.27
C PHE A 430 -3.09 5.29 8.81
N PRO A 431 -3.81 4.37 9.47
CA PRO A 431 -3.90 4.38 10.93
C PRO A 431 -2.54 4.27 11.62
N GLN A 432 -1.59 3.52 11.05
CA GLN A 432 -0.24 3.38 11.60
C GLN A 432 0.59 4.66 11.39
N VAL A 433 0.47 5.34 10.24
CA VAL A 433 1.15 6.62 9.99
C VAL A 433 0.56 7.74 10.85
N GLN A 434 -0.78 7.80 10.98
CA GLN A 434 -1.46 8.74 11.87
C GLN A 434 -0.98 8.57 13.32
N HIS A 435 -0.99 7.34 13.84
CA HIS A 435 -0.51 7.06 15.20
C HIS A 435 0.99 7.40 15.40
N ALA A 436 1.83 7.19 14.38
CA ALA A 436 3.22 7.64 14.42
C ALA A 436 3.32 9.18 14.53
N SER A 437 2.50 9.92 13.79
CA SER A 437 2.43 11.39 13.87
C SER A 437 1.88 11.87 15.22
N GLU A 438 0.85 11.23 15.77
CA GLU A 438 0.32 11.51 17.12
C GLU A 438 1.42 11.38 18.21
N LEU A 439 2.20 10.30 18.17
CA LEU A 439 3.33 10.11 19.10
C LEU A 439 4.48 11.09 18.86
N ALA A 440 4.77 11.42 17.59
CA ALA A 440 5.79 12.39 17.22
C ALA A 440 5.46 13.80 17.75
N LYS A 441 4.20 14.24 17.59
CA LYS A 441 3.69 15.49 18.15
C LYS A 441 3.77 15.49 19.67
N LEU A 442 3.18 14.49 20.32
CA LEU A 442 3.01 14.47 21.78
C LEU A 442 4.34 14.40 22.56
N HIS A 443 5.35 13.70 22.04
CA HIS A 443 6.60 13.44 22.77
C HIS A 443 7.84 14.12 22.19
N PHE A 444 7.79 14.61 20.95
CA PHE A 444 8.95 15.15 20.23
C PHE A 444 8.70 16.48 19.52
N ASP A 445 7.48 17.04 19.61
CA ASP A 445 7.07 18.31 18.97
C ASP A 445 7.28 18.31 17.44
N LEU A 446 6.95 17.19 16.79
CA LEU A 446 7.15 16.97 15.36
C LEU A 446 5.87 16.48 14.67
N ASP A 447 5.40 17.21 13.66
CA ASP A 447 4.31 16.76 12.80
C ASP A 447 4.84 16.01 11.57
N LEU A 448 4.65 14.69 11.53
CA LEU A 448 5.03 13.86 10.38
C LEU A 448 4.09 13.98 9.18
N LEU A 449 2.91 14.60 9.36
CA LEU A 449 1.90 14.79 8.32
C LEU A 449 1.82 16.24 7.82
N ALA A 450 2.54 17.17 8.45
CA ALA A 450 2.69 18.51 7.93
C ALA A 450 3.40 18.49 6.57
N ALA A 451 2.98 19.37 5.66
CA ALA A 451 3.80 19.66 4.50
C ALA A 451 5.13 20.27 4.99
N PRO A 452 6.28 19.92 4.39
CA PRO A 452 7.51 20.61 4.66
C PRO A 452 7.32 22.09 4.34
N PRO A 453 8.00 23.00 5.05
CA PRO A 453 8.06 24.38 4.59
C PRO A 453 8.58 24.34 3.14
N GLN A 454 7.82 24.91 2.20
CA GLN A 454 8.30 25.05 0.84
C GLN A 454 9.64 25.78 0.91
N GLU A 455 10.72 25.11 0.50
CA GLU A 455 11.93 25.84 0.16
C GLU A 455 11.48 26.87 -0.87
N LYS A 456 11.64 28.16 -0.53
CA LYS A 456 11.54 29.21 -1.52
C LYS A 456 12.67 28.93 -2.50
N ILE A 457 12.37 28.22 -3.58
CA ILE A 457 13.12 28.31 -4.82
C ILE A 457 13.32 29.81 -4.99
N PRO A 458 14.57 30.33 -4.99
CA PRO A 458 14.78 31.75 -5.14
C PRO A 458 14.13 32.13 -6.46
N THR A 459 13.01 32.82 -6.40
CA THR A 459 12.43 33.48 -7.56
C THR A 459 13.52 34.40 -8.03
N ILE A 460 14.13 34.06 -9.18
CA ILE A 460 14.76 35.04 -10.03
C ILE A 460 13.66 36.07 -10.25
N GLY A 461 13.78 37.21 -9.58
CA GLY A 461 12.85 38.31 -9.77
C GLY A 461 12.88 38.72 -11.24
N PRO A 462 11.89 39.49 -11.71
CA PRO A 462 12.22 40.43 -12.78
C PRO A 462 13.50 41.19 -12.33
N PRO A 463 14.47 41.45 -13.22
CA PRO A 463 15.67 42.18 -12.85
C PRO A 463 15.27 43.45 -12.12
N GLU A 464 15.85 43.70 -10.95
CA GLU A 464 15.63 44.95 -10.22
C GLU A 464 16.12 46.09 -11.11
N ASP A 465 15.43 47.23 -11.09
CA ASP A 465 15.63 48.36 -12.01
C ASP A 465 16.95 49.15 -11.74
N GLU A 466 18.10 48.45 -11.67
CA GLU A 466 19.45 49.01 -11.58
C GLU A 466 20.24 48.90 -12.90
N ASP A 467 19.76 48.13 -13.89
CA ASP A 467 20.46 47.91 -15.18
C ASP A 467 20.33 49.08 -16.19
N ASP A 468 19.41 50.03 -15.98
CA ASP A 468 19.24 51.20 -16.87
C ASP A 468 20.50 52.10 -16.91
N HIS A 469 21.24 52.20 -15.81
CA HIS A 469 22.50 52.95 -15.79
C HIS A 469 23.68 52.23 -16.46
N ILE A 470 23.59 50.93 -16.71
CA ILE A 470 24.62 50.18 -17.44
C ILE A 470 24.41 50.30 -18.96
N LEU A 471 23.16 50.35 -19.40
CA LEU A 471 22.83 50.47 -20.83
C LEU A 471 23.12 51.86 -21.41
N GLU A 472 22.88 52.95 -20.68
CA GLU A 472 23.31 54.30 -21.12
C GLU A 472 24.84 54.42 -21.24
N ASP A 473 25.58 53.84 -20.28
CA ASP A 473 27.05 53.93 -20.25
C ASP A 473 27.71 53.04 -21.33
N ILE A 474 27.05 51.97 -21.77
CA ILE A 474 27.42 51.15 -22.93
C ILE A 474 27.06 51.86 -24.25
N ALA A 475 25.86 52.44 -24.37
CA ALA A 475 25.45 53.20 -25.56
C ALA A 475 26.39 54.38 -25.84
N THR A 476 26.73 55.15 -24.80
CA THR A 476 27.64 56.30 -24.87
C THR A 476 29.08 55.91 -25.25
N LYS A 477 29.49 54.66 -24.96
CA LYS A 477 30.79 54.10 -25.39
C LYS A 477 30.75 53.57 -26.82
N LEU A 478 29.63 53.01 -27.28
CA LEU A 478 29.46 52.53 -28.65
C LEU A 478 29.37 53.68 -29.67
N GLU A 479 28.64 54.76 -29.39
CA GLU A 479 28.53 55.90 -30.32
C GLU A 479 29.88 56.60 -30.58
N ARG A 480 30.84 56.52 -29.65
CA ARG A 480 32.21 57.02 -29.85
C ARG A 480 33.11 56.10 -30.69
N SER A 481 32.63 54.91 -31.08
CA SER A 481 33.42 53.90 -31.79
C SER A 481 33.04 53.70 -33.27
N VAL A 482 31.96 54.33 -33.75
CA VAL A 482 31.39 54.10 -35.11
C VAL A 482 31.69 55.24 -36.10
N THR A 483 32.66 56.12 -35.81
CA THR A 483 33.09 57.20 -36.72
C THR A 483 34.44 56.94 -37.40
N THR A 484 34.68 55.70 -37.87
CA THR A 484 35.76 55.38 -38.82
C THR A 484 35.43 54.16 -39.68
N SER A 485 35.86 54.22 -40.95
CA SER A 485 35.88 53.18 -42.01
C SER A 485 34.59 52.91 -42.80
N ASP A 486 34.54 53.48 -43.99
CA ASP A 486 33.66 53.11 -45.11
C ASP A 486 34.19 51.90 -45.92
N ASN A 487 33.29 51.29 -46.71
CA ASN A 487 33.52 50.50 -47.94
C ASN A 487 34.06 49.05 -47.83
N VAL A 488 33.29 48.07 -48.34
CA VAL A 488 33.49 47.32 -49.62
C VAL A 488 32.70 45.98 -49.64
N ASP A 489 31.83 45.82 -50.66
CA ASP A 489 31.35 44.62 -51.39
C ASP A 489 30.98 43.24 -50.75
N ASN A 490 29.67 42.95 -50.76
CA ASN A 490 28.96 41.82 -51.46
C ASN A 490 29.20 40.30 -51.11
N PRO A 491 28.32 39.35 -51.53
CA PRO A 491 27.87 38.14 -50.74
C PRO A 491 28.27 36.79 -51.43
N PRO A 492 27.65 35.56 -51.26
CA PRO A 492 26.42 35.14 -50.54
C PRO A 492 26.32 33.72 -49.88
N SER A 493 25.09 33.39 -49.40
CA SER A 493 24.40 32.07 -49.47
C SER A 493 24.49 31.01 -48.35
N LEU A 494 23.42 30.18 -48.28
CA LEU A 494 23.13 29.12 -47.28
C LEU A 494 23.86 27.79 -47.54
N SER A 495 24.16 27.01 -46.49
CA SER A 495 23.98 25.54 -46.52
C SER A 495 23.90 24.84 -45.15
N THR A 496 22.95 23.90 -45.07
CA THR A 496 22.72 22.78 -44.13
C THR A 496 23.90 22.08 -43.41
N ALA A 497 23.67 21.63 -42.15
CA ALA A 497 24.02 20.30 -41.60
C ALA A 497 23.39 20.14 -40.17
N THR A 498 22.54 19.16 -39.86
CA THR A 498 22.73 17.71 -39.58
C THR A 498 22.96 17.38 -38.09
N VAL A 499 22.14 16.48 -37.55
CA VAL A 499 22.14 15.99 -36.14
C VAL A 499 23.03 14.75 -35.98
N VAL A 500 23.77 14.66 -34.87
CA VAL A 500 24.41 13.42 -34.36
C VAL A 500 24.31 13.38 -32.82
N PRO A 501 24.00 12.24 -32.18
CA PRO A 501 23.75 12.15 -30.74
C PRO A 501 25.03 11.96 -29.89
N ILE A 502 24.93 12.23 -28.58
CA ILE A 502 26.02 12.07 -27.62
C ILE A 502 25.97 10.68 -26.96
N SER A 503 27.11 9.98 -26.98
CA SER A 503 27.33 8.70 -26.30
C SER A 503 28.16 8.86 -25.01
N SER A 504 28.27 7.77 -24.25
CA SER A 504 28.88 7.65 -22.93
C SER A 504 30.39 7.95 -22.83
N ALA A 505 30.76 8.84 -21.90
CA ALA A 505 32.05 8.96 -21.19
C ALA A 505 31.86 10.03 -20.08
N ASN A 506 32.51 10.02 -18.90
CA ASN A 506 33.48 9.12 -18.29
C ASN A 506 33.23 9.05 -16.77
N ALA A 507 33.56 7.92 -16.14
CA ALA A 507 33.68 7.83 -14.69
C ALA A 507 35.16 7.95 -14.28
N LYS A 508 35.51 9.04 -13.61
CA LYS A 508 36.65 9.25 -12.69
C LYS A 508 36.63 10.71 -12.21
N ASP A 509 37.27 10.96 -11.07
CA ASP A 509 37.45 12.26 -10.39
C ASP A 509 36.31 12.68 -9.42
N LYS A 510 36.32 12.08 -8.22
CA LYS A 510 35.99 12.70 -6.92
C LYS A 510 36.19 11.74 -5.73
N GLU A 511 37.42 11.26 -5.56
CA GLU A 511 37.92 10.80 -4.26
C GLU A 511 39.03 11.76 -3.81
N GLU A 512 38.75 12.63 -2.84
CA GLU A 512 39.67 13.07 -1.78
C GLU A 512 39.03 14.15 -0.89
N GLN A 513 39.51 14.23 0.37
CA GLN A 513 39.20 15.22 1.42
C GLN A 513 38.00 14.96 2.37
N TYR A 514 38.17 13.96 3.25
CA TYR A 514 37.74 14.09 4.66
C TYR A 514 38.80 13.47 5.60
N GLN A 515 39.79 14.26 6.01
CA GLN A 515 40.70 13.85 7.10
C GLN A 515 40.06 14.15 8.46
N VAL A 516 39.86 13.09 9.24
CA VAL A 516 39.45 13.17 10.65
C VAL A 516 40.62 13.67 11.49
N LYS A 517 40.47 14.81 12.16
CA LYS A 517 41.35 15.22 13.27
C LYS A 517 40.79 14.68 14.58
N THR A 518 41.43 13.64 15.12
CA THR A 518 41.27 13.24 16.52
C THR A 518 41.99 14.22 17.44
N LYS A 519 41.29 14.65 18.50
CA LYS A 519 41.85 15.18 19.74
C LYS A 519 40.90 14.89 20.88
#